data_AF-F2R3D8-F1
#
_entry.id   AF-F2R3D8-F1
#
_cell.length_a   1.000
_cell.length_b   1.000
_cell.length_c   1.000
_cell.angle_alpha   90.00
_cell.angle_beta   90.00
_cell.angle_gamma   90.00
#
_symmetry.space_group_name_H-M   'P 1'
#
loop_
_entity.id
_entity.type
_entity.pdbx_description
1 polymer ?
#
loop_
_entity_poly.entity_id
_entity_poly.type
_entity_poly.pdbx_seq_one_letter_code
_entity_poly.pdbx_strand_id
1 'polypeptide(L)'
;MIEWRLPRYGRGPYDEVPPVLERVLRSPSHDEEAWRELWHLLATEGLTVSAASFAALPHLRDIARAGETTAGDRALDLAGAIMAGVHQDHGADDLIRTLAPVIVELKRMVSRRLNDNDLSATTAMALFRAHLAIAGASVWSLAEFDFEDGFYGVGCPHCHLSVTVAIGIYGRYSAHRDWDQGDIRRRPLQQADPSDLDGLAAWMHETACGLGFVQLAEGITWLFGRAECPECASTFVIGDQYAAENEPHHSPDGPVPAGGW
;
A
#
# COMPACT_ATOMS: atom_id res chain seq x y z
N MET A 1 21.83 -14.15 20.26
CA MET A 1 20.48 -14.45 20.76
C MET A 1 19.71 -13.15 20.65
N ILE A 2 18.79 -13.08 19.70
CA ILE A 2 17.94 -11.91 19.51
C ILE A 2 17.04 -11.76 20.76
N GLU A 3 16.97 -10.58 21.37
CA GLU A 3 15.93 -10.31 22.38
C GLU A 3 14.57 -10.18 21.67
N TRP A 4 13.95 -11.32 21.38
CA TRP A 4 12.62 -11.41 20.80
C TRP A 4 11.58 -11.36 21.92
N ARG A 5 10.98 -10.19 22.14
CA ARG A 5 9.98 -9.98 23.20
C ARG A 5 8.59 -9.85 22.58
N LEU A 6 7.84 -10.94 22.61
CA LEU A 6 6.42 -10.94 22.26
C LEU A 6 5.53 -11.06 23.51
N PRO A 7 4.33 -10.45 23.51
CA PRO A 7 3.28 -10.81 24.45
C PRO A 7 2.92 -12.29 24.27
N ARG A 8 2.87 -13.05 25.37
CA ARG A 8 2.67 -14.52 25.38
C ARG A 8 1.33 -15.03 24.83
N TYR A 9 0.48 -14.16 24.28
CA TYR A 9 -0.92 -14.47 23.93
C TYR A 9 -1.31 -14.16 22.49
N GLY A 10 -0.35 -13.90 21.60
CA GLY A 10 -0.67 -13.66 20.20
C GLY A 10 -1.09 -14.94 19.46
N ARG A 11 -1.70 -14.78 18.27
CA ARG A 11 -1.96 -15.82 17.26
C ARG A 11 -0.93 -15.68 16.10
N GLY A 12 -0.11 -16.69 15.81
CA GLY A 12 0.94 -16.63 14.76
C GLY A 12 2.09 -17.64 14.91
N PRO A 13 3.03 -17.73 13.94
CA PRO A 13 4.13 -18.70 13.91
C PRO A 13 5.31 -18.28 14.81
N TYR A 14 5.05 -18.15 16.11
CA TYR A 14 5.97 -17.51 17.06
C TYR A 14 7.32 -18.20 17.24
N ASP A 15 7.31 -19.53 17.18
CA ASP A 15 8.52 -20.32 17.39
C ASP A 15 9.36 -20.43 16.10
N GLU A 16 8.76 -20.13 14.94
CA GLU A 16 9.37 -20.29 13.62
C GLU A 16 10.06 -19.01 13.14
N VAL A 17 9.53 -17.83 13.51
CA VAL A 17 10.11 -16.54 13.10
C VAL A 17 11.53 -16.30 13.63
N PRO A 18 11.84 -16.49 14.93
CA PRO A 18 13.16 -16.14 15.46
C PRO A 18 14.32 -16.92 14.80
N PRO A 19 14.24 -18.26 14.60
CA PRO A 19 15.29 -19.00 13.91
C PRO A 19 15.55 -18.52 12.48
N VAL A 20 14.49 -18.19 11.73
CA VAL A 20 14.61 -17.71 10.34
C VAL A 20 15.17 -16.28 10.30
N LEU A 21 14.73 -15.41 11.20
CA LEU A 21 15.27 -14.06 11.35
C LEU A 21 16.76 -14.08 11.74
N GLU A 22 17.19 -14.98 12.62
CA GLU A 22 18.61 -15.20 12.93
C GLU A 22 19.41 -15.69 11.73
N ARG A 23 18.78 -16.44 10.80
CA ARG A 23 19.41 -16.83 9.54
C ARG A 23 19.59 -15.63 8.62
N VAL A 24 18.55 -14.81 8.45
CA VAL A 24 18.63 -13.54 7.69
C VAL A 24 19.72 -12.62 8.25
N LEU A 25 19.76 -12.39 9.56
CA LEU A 25 20.73 -11.47 10.18
C LEU A 25 22.18 -11.92 10.03
N ARG A 26 22.45 -13.23 9.84
CA ARG A 26 23.81 -13.74 9.61
C ARG A 26 24.30 -13.51 8.19
N SER A 27 23.39 -13.51 7.22
CA SER A 27 23.70 -13.37 5.79
C SER A 27 22.66 -12.54 5.04
N PRO A 28 22.46 -11.24 5.39
CA PRO A 28 21.31 -10.46 4.93
C PRO A 28 21.23 -10.31 3.40
N SER A 29 22.36 -10.19 2.71
CA SER A 29 22.37 -10.04 1.24
C SER A 29 22.34 -11.37 0.47
N HIS A 30 22.66 -12.50 1.12
CA HIS A 30 23.04 -13.73 0.41
C HIS A 30 22.08 -14.92 0.61
N ASP A 31 21.25 -14.91 1.65
CA ASP A 31 20.34 -16.03 1.95
C ASP A 31 18.92 -15.74 1.44
N GLU A 32 18.69 -15.94 0.14
CA GLU A 32 17.38 -15.69 -0.49
C GLU A 32 16.29 -16.62 0.03
N GLU A 33 16.66 -17.85 0.42
CA GLU A 33 15.72 -18.82 0.98
C GLU A 33 15.25 -18.38 2.37
N ALA A 34 16.14 -17.84 3.21
CA ALA A 34 15.77 -17.21 4.48
C ALA A 34 14.80 -16.05 4.29
N TRP A 35 15.04 -15.19 3.31
CA TRP A 35 14.13 -14.08 3.02
C TRP A 35 12.76 -14.56 2.57
N ARG A 36 12.69 -15.54 1.68
CA ARG A 36 11.43 -16.12 1.23
C ARG A 36 10.66 -16.79 2.36
N GLU A 37 11.34 -17.57 3.19
CA GLU A 37 10.75 -18.21 4.38
C GLU A 37 10.24 -17.15 5.38
N LEU A 38 11.05 -16.13 5.66
CA LEU A 38 10.67 -15.02 6.55
C LEU A 38 9.46 -14.26 6.02
N TRP A 39 9.41 -14.01 4.71
CA TRP A 39 8.27 -13.38 4.05
C TRP A 39 6.99 -14.18 4.27
N HIS A 40 7.03 -15.50 4.02
CA HIS A 40 5.87 -16.36 4.21
C HIS A 40 5.38 -16.39 5.67
N LEU A 41 6.28 -16.31 6.64
CA LEU A 41 5.95 -16.31 8.06
C LEU A 41 5.37 -14.96 8.55
N LEU A 42 5.83 -13.83 8.00
CA LEU A 42 5.45 -12.49 8.48
C LEU A 42 4.35 -11.83 7.66
N ALA A 43 4.14 -12.23 6.40
CA ALA A 43 3.14 -11.69 5.48
C ALA A 43 2.52 -12.84 4.65
N THR A 44 1.78 -13.73 5.32
CA THR A 44 1.18 -14.93 4.71
C THR A 44 0.06 -14.54 3.73
N GLU A 45 0.05 -15.16 2.54
CA GLU A 45 -0.91 -14.87 1.46
C GLU A 45 -1.00 -13.38 1.08
N GLY A 46 0.14 -12.68 1.20
CA GLY A 46 0.29 -11.30 0.76
C GLY A 46 -0.30 -10.25 1.69
N LEU A 47 -1.12 -10.62 2.69
CA LEU A 47 -1.84 -9.66 3.52
C LEU A 47 -2.01 -10.06 4.98
N THR A 48 -1.95 -11.34 5.34
CA THR A 48 -2.26 -11.75 6.73
C THR A 48 -1.05 -11.50 7.63
N VAL A 49 -1.25 -10.67 8.66
CA VAL A 49 -0.20 -10.30 9.62
C VAL A 49 -0.56 -10.68 11.06
N SER A 50 0.47 -10.78 11.90
CA SER A 50 0.34 -11.14 13.31
C SER A 50 1.21 -10.25 14.19
N ALA A 51 1.11 -10.41 15.51
CA ALA A 51 2.04 -9.75 16.44
C ALA A 51 3.52 -10.05 16.13
N ALA A 52 3.85 -11.22 15.55
CA ALA A 52 5.22 -11.55 15.16
C ALA A 52 5.68 -10.70 13.96
N SER A 53 4.79 -10.40 13.02
CA SER A 53 5.01 -9.49 11.90
C SER A 53 5.47 -8.12 12.41
N PHE A 54 4.70 -7.51 13.32
CA PHE A 54 5.05 -6.19 13.85
C PHE A 54 6.32 -6.21 14.71
N ALA A 55 6.53 -7.27 15.50
CA ALA A 55 7.75 -7.42 16.29
C ALA A 55 9.03 -7.55 15.44
N ALA A 56 8.91 -7.93 14.16
CA ALA A 56 10.04 -7.95 13.23
C ALA A 56 10.46 -6.55 12.75
N LEU A 57 9.58 -5.54 12.81
CA LEU A 57 9.84 -4.20 12.24
C LEU A 57 11.13 -3.53 12.75
N PRO A 58 11.48 -3.57 14.05
CA PRO A 58 12.76 -3.04 14.52
C PRO A 58 13.97 -3.72 13.89
N HIS A 59 13.89 -5.04 13.66
CA HIS A 59 14.96 -5.81 13.04
C HIS A 59 15.10 -5.50 11.54
N LEU A 60 13.97 -5.36 10.84
CA LEU A 60 13.96 -4.94 9.43
C LEU A 60 14.53 -3.53 9.27
N ARG A 61 14.17 -2.60 10.17
CA ARG A 61 14.79 -1.27 10.24
C ARG A 61 16.31 -1.36 10.43
N ASP A 62 16.78 -2.21 11.34
CA ASP A 62 18.21 -2.34 11.63
C ASP A 62 18.99 -2.94 10.44
N ILE A 63 18.39 -3.89 9.71
CA ILE A 63 18.93 -4.41 8.44
C ILE A 63 19.01 -3.29 7.40
N ALA A 64 17.92 -2.52 7.21
CA ALA A 64 17.90 -1.42 6.27
C ALA A 64 18.91 -0.31 6.62
N ARG A 65 19.21 -0.13 7.92
CA ARG A 65 20.21 0.83 8.39
C ARG A 65 21.65 0.36 8.17
N ALA A 66 21.90 -0.94 8.11
CA ALA A 66 23.25 -1.50 7.99
C ALA A 66 23.97 -1.10 6.69
N GLY A 67 23.23 -0.61 5.69
CA GLY A 67 23.80 0.01 4.48
C GLY A 67 24.08 -0.96 3.33
N GLU A 68 23.74 -2.25 3.48
CA GLU A 68 23.75 -3.21 2.38
C GLU A 68 22.49 -3.03 1.51
N THR A 69 22.64 -2.54 0.28
CA THR A 69 21.52 -2.16 -0.61
C THR A 69 20.51 -3.29 -0.80
N THR A 70 20.94 -4.50 -1.19
CA THR A 70 20.05 -5.64 -1.45
C THR A 70 19.28 -6.07 -0.22
N ALA A 71 19.95 -6.16 0.94
CA ALA A 71 19.31 -6.52 2.19
C ALA A 71 18.35 -5.42 2.68
N GLY A 72 18.73 -4.16 2.49
CA GLY A 72 17.90 -3.01 2.83
C GLY A 72 16.64 -2.95 1.98
N ASP A 73 16.73 -3.15 0.68
CA ASP A 73 15.58 -3.19 -0.23
C ASP A 73 14.59 -4.28 0.18
N ARG A 74 15.08 -5.50 0.47
CA ARG A 74 14.25 -6.61 0.98
C ARG A 74 13.61 -6.30 2.33
N ALA A 75 14.34 -5.66 3.23
CA ALA A 75 13.83 -5.33 4.56
C ALA A 75 12.74 -4.25 4.49
N LEU A 76 12.91 -3.24 3.64
CA LEU A 76 11.94 -2.17 3.42
C LEU A 76 10.68 -2.68 2.71
N ASP A 77 10.84 -3.57 1.72
CA ASP A 77 9.73 -4.23 1.03
C ASP A 77 8.88 -5.06 2.01
N LEU A 78 9.53 -5.93 2.80
CA LEU A 78 8.84 -6.74 3.79
C LEU A 78 8.18 -5.89 4.89
N ALA A 79 8.83 -4.80 5.32
CA ALA A 79 8.21 -3.86 6.25
C ALA A 79 6.95 -3.20 5.66
N GLY A 80 6.98 -2.85 4.37
CA GLY A 80 5.82 -2.39 3.62
C GLY A 80 4.68 -3.40 3.61
N ALA A 81 4.98 -4.67 3.28
CA ALA A 81 4.01 -5.76 3.27
C ALA A 81 3.35 -5.99 4.65
N ILE A 82 4.14 -5.91 5.73
CA ILE A 82 3.62 -6.00 7.11
C ILE A 82 2.68 -4.82 7.41
N MET A 83 3.07 -3.60 7.02
CA MET A 83 2.26 -2.41 7.26
C MET A 83 0.98 -2.36 6.42
N ALA A 84 0.95 -3.04 5.26
CA ALA A 84 -0.26 -3.11 4.45
C ALA A 84 -1.40 -3.87 5.17
N GLY A 85 -1.06 -4.80 6.07
CA GLY A 85 -2.00 -5.54 6.91
C GLY A 85 -2.33 -4.87 8.25
N VAL A 86 -1.85 -3.65 8.54
CA VAL A 86 -1.93 -3.03 9.88
C VAL A 86 -3.35 -2.75 10.40
N HIS A 87 -4.33 -2.72 9.51
CA HIS A 87 -5.73 -2.50 9.89
C HIS A 87 -6.55 -3.80 9.99
N GLN A 88 -5.91 -4.95 9.77
CA GLN A 88 -6.57 -6.24 9.98
C GLN A 88 -6.73 -6.54 11.47
N ASP A 89 -7.65 -7.44 11.80
CA ASP A 89 -7.78 -7.95 13.17
C ASP A 89 -6.62 -8.91 13.50
N HIS A 90 -5.54 -8.36 14.04
CA HIS A 90 -4.32 -9.08 14.43
C HIS A 90 -4.05 -9.06 15.95
N GLY A 91 -4.85 -8.32 16.72
CA GLY A 91 -4.73 -8.24 18.20
C GLY A 91 -3.41 -7.66 18.72
N ALA A 92 -2.79 -6.72 18.00
CA ALA A 92 -1.43 -6.22 18.28
C ALA A 92 -1.33 -4.69 18.37
N ASP A 93 -2.46 -3.98 18.54
CA ASP A 93 -2.54 -2.53 18.50
C ASP A 93 -1.61 -1.84 19.52
N ASP A 94 -1.52 -2.38 20.74
CA ASP A 94 -0.62 -1.87 21.77
C ASP A 94 0.85 -1.96 21.33
N LEU A 95 1.25 -3.08 20.72
CA LEU A 95 2.59 -3.25 20.19
C LEU A 95 2.86 -2.23 19.08
N ILE A 96 1.94 -2.07 18.13
CA ILE A 96 2.10 -1.11 17.02
C ILE A 96 2.23 0.32 17.54
N ARG A 97 1.43 0.72 18.55
CA ARG A 97 1.57 2.02 19.20
C ARG A 97 2.98 2.24 19.77
N THR A 98 3.59 1.22 20.39
CA THR A 98 4.99 1.32 20.86
C THR A 98 6.02 1.39 19.73
N LEU A 99 5.67 0.90 18.54
CA LEU A 99 6.52 0.89 17.35
C LEU A 99 6.42 2.16 16.51
N ALA A 100 5.59 3.15 16.89
CA ALA A 100 5.44 4.40 16.14
C ALA A 100 6.78 5.08 15.74
N PRO A 101 7.81 5.17 16.61
CA PRO A 101 9.11 5.71 16.22
C PRO A 101 9.82 4.88 15.14
N VAL A 102 9.67 3.55 15.17
CA VAL A 102 10.23 2.63 14.17
C VAL A 102 9.55 2.81 12.83
N ILE A 103 8.22 2.91 12.82
CA ILE A 103 7.40 3.14 11.62
C ILE A 103 7.77 4.47 10.94
N VAL A 104 7.92 5.55 11.72
CA VAL A 104 8.37 6.86 11.20
C VAL A 104 9.76 6.76 10.57
N GLU A 105 10.67 5.99 11.16
CA GLU A 105 12.00 5.81 10.60
C GLU A 105 12.00 4.98 9.32
N LEU A 106 11.23 3.88 9.28
CA LEU A 106 11.03 3.07 8.08
C LEU A 106 10.45 3.92 6.95
N LYS A 107 9.43 4.77 7.22
CA LYS A 107 8.89 5.71 6.22
C LYS A 107 10.01 6.54 5.61
N ARG A 108 10.84 7.17 6.46
CA ARG A 108 11.99 8.00 6.01
C ARG A 108 13.02 7.20 5.23
N MET A 109 13.27 5.94 5.58
CA MET A 109 14.18 5.07 4.84
C MET A 109 13.64 4.76 3.45
N VAL A 110 12.36 4.40 3.33
CA VAL A 110 11.70 4.18 2.03
C VAL A 110 11.70 5.46 1.18
N SER A 111 11.30 6.61 1.75
CA SER A 111 11.29 7.87 0.99
C SER A 111 12.68 8.23 0.47
N ARG A 112 13.74 8.02 1.27
CA ARG A 112 15.11 8.26 0.81
C ARG A 112 15.50 7.29 -0.30
N ARG A 113 15.21 6.00 -0.14
CA ARG A 113 15.55 4.97 -1.12
C ARG A 113 14.87 5.21 -2.47
N LEU A 114 13.61 5.68 -2.47
CA LEU A 114 12.87 6.07 -3.68
C LEU A 114 13.51 7.23 -4.47
N ASN A 115 14.37 8.05 -3.84
CA ASN A 115 15.09 9.13 -4.51
C ASN A 115 16.45 8.68 -5.09
N ASP A 116 16.85 7.41 -4.89
CA ASP A 116 18.08 6.88 -5.46
C ASP A 116 17.88 6.50 -6.94
N ASN A 117 18.90 6.73 -7.76
CA ASN A 117 18.82 6.55 -9.22
C ASN A 117 19.12 5.12 -9.71
N ASP A 118 19.40 4.17 -8.81
CA ASP A 118 19.87 2.81 -9.14
C ASP A 118 18.82 1.72 -8.89
N LEU A 119 17.55 2.10 -8.70
CA LEU A 119 16.46 1.16 -8.47
C LEU A 119 16.08 0.41 -9.75
N SER A 120 15.92 -0.91 -9.63
CA SER A 120 15.19 -1.67 -10.66
C SER A 120 13.70 -1.28 -10.64
N ALA A 121 12.99 -1.42 -11.75
CA ALA A 121 11.55 -1.12 -11.82
C ALA A 121 10.75 -1.94 -10.78
N THR A 122 11.09 -3.21 -10.58
CA THR A 122 10.46 -4.07 -9.57
C THR A 122 10.69 -3.54 -8.16
N THR A 123 11.92 -3.18 -7.81
CA THR A 123 12.26 -2.63 -6.49
C THR A 123 11.60 -1.28 -6.26
N ALA A 124 11.60 -0.40 -7.26
CA ALA A 124 10.96 0.91 -7.19
C ALA A 124 9.45 0.78 -6.93
N MET A 125 8.75 -0.13 -7.63
CA MET A 125 7.33 -0.38 -7.38
C MET A 125 7.07 -0.96 -5.98
N ALA A 126 7.90 -1.91 -5.53
CA ALA A 126 7.80 -2.48 -4.19
C ALA A 126 7.95 -1.39 -3.11
N LEU A 127 8.94 -0.50 -3.25
CA LEU A 127 9.16 0.61 -2.33
C LEU A 127 8.07 1.69 -2.42
N PHE A 128 7.51 1.95 -3.61
CA PHE A 128 6.36 2.85 -3.78
C PHE A 128 5.17 2.36 -2.96
N ARG A 129 4.82 1.06 -3.09
CA ARG A 129 3.76 0.43 -2.29
C ARG A 129 4.10 0.37 -0.80
N ALA A 130 5.34 0.07 -0.44
CA ALA A 130 5.79 0.09 0.95
C ALA A 130 5.61 1.48 1.58
N HIS A 131 5.91 2.55 0.85
CA HIS A 131 5.71 3.91 1.32
C HIS A 131 4.22 4.21 1.59
N LEU A 132 3.34 3.83 0.65
CA LEU A 132 1.88 3.95 0.81
C LEU A 132 1.40 3.22 2.07
N ALA A 133 1.82 1.96 2.24
CA ALA A 133 1.43 1.14 3.39
C ALA A 133 1.89 1.75 4.73
N ILE A 134 3.17 2.12 4.83
CA ILE A 134 3.75 2.69 6.06
C ILE A 134 3.10 4.04 6.41
N ALA A 135 2.68 4.80 5.40
CA ALA A 135 2.01 6.08 5.57
C ALA A 135 0.48 5.96 5.76
N GLY A 136 -0.06 4.74 5.86
CA GLY A 136 -1.48 4.50 6.14
C GLY A 136 -2.40 4.68 4.95
N ALA A 137 -1.88 4.72 3.72
CA ALA A 137 -2.68 4.63 2.50
C ALA A 137 -2.82 3.15 2.10
N SER A 138 -3.44 2.35 2.98
CA SER A 138 -3.41 0.90 2.90
C SER A 138 -4.11 0.38 1.65
N VAL A 139 -5.26 0.96 1.25
CA VAL A 139 -5.96 0.52 0.04
C VAL A 139 -5.09 0.70 -1.20
N TRP A 140 -4.37 1.82 -1.26
CA TRP A 140 -3.51 2.16 -2.38
C TRP A 140 -2.23 1.33 -2.38
N SER A 141 -1.70 0.96 -1.23
CA SER A 141 -0.54 0.06 -1.15
C SER A 141 -0.79 -1.31 -1.78
N LEU A 142 -2.05 -1.73 -1.86
CA LEU A 142 -2.50 -3.02 -2.37
C LEU A 142 -3.01 -2.95 -3.82
N ALA A 143 -3.13 -1.75 -4.38
CA ALA A 143 -3.60 -1.58 -5.74
C ALA A 143 -2.58 -2.10 -6.76
N GLU A 144 -3.07 -2.70 -7.84
CA GLU A 144 -2.23 -3.31 -8.88
C GLU A 144 -1.50 -2.26 -9.73
N PHE A 145 -2.09 -1.06 -9.91
CA PHE A 145 -1.49 0.11 -10.57
C PHE A 145 -1.07 -0.07 -12.04
N ASP A 146 -1.48 -1.15 -12.72
CA ASP A 146 -1.20 -1.31 -14.15
C ASP A 146 -2.08 -0.40 -15.03
N PHE A 147 -3.30 -0.07 -14.59
CA PHE A 147 -4.30 0.67 -15.35
C PHE A 147 -4.52 0.11 -16.78
N GLU A 148 -4.24 -1.18 -16.99
CA GLU A 148 -4.44 -1.82 -18.29
C GLU A 148 -5.92 -2.13 -18.48
N ASP A 149 -6.56 -2.75 -17.51
CA ASP A 149 -7.98 -3.09 -17.47
C ASP A 149 -8.67 -2.67 -16.17
N GLY A 150 -8.22 -1.57 -15.57
CA GLY A 150 -8.69 -1.09 -14.27
C GLY A 150 -10.20 -0.86 -14.22
N PHE A 151 -10.88 -1.60 -13.34
CA PHE A 151 -12.28 -1.37 -12.98
C PHE A 151 -12.41 -1.08 -11.48
N TYR A 152 -13.10 0.01 -11.17
CA TYR A 152 -13.38 0.42 -9.80
C TYR A 152 -14.89 0.48 -9.61
N GLY A 153 -15.39 -0.22 -8.59
CA GLY A 153 -16.76 -0.04 -8.11
C GLY A 153 -16.76 1.02 -7.01
N VAL A 154 -17.55 2.07 -7.19
CA VAL A 154 -17.71 3.15 -6.21
C VAL A 154 -19.17 3.54 -6.08
N GLY A 155 -19.63 3.78 -4.87
CA GLY A 155 -20.93 4.39 -4.60
C GLY A 155 -20.94 5.87 -4.97
N CYS A 156 -22.00 6.32 -5.62
CA CYS A 156 -22.22 7.75 -5.80
C CYS A 156 -22.45 8.42 -4.44
N PRO A 157 -21.68 9.47 -4.05
CA PRO A 157 -21.84 10.10 -2.74
C PRO A 157 -23.19 10.82 -2.56
N HIS A 158 -23.89 11.16 -3.65
CA HIS A 158 -25.19 11.82 -3.62
C HIS A 158 -26.40 10.86 -3.60
N CYS A 159 -26.48 9.89 -4.53
CA CYS A 159 -27.64 8.99 -4.65
C CYS A 159 -27.36 7.52 -4.30
N HIS A 160 -26.13 7.19 -3.88
CA HIS A 160 -25.69 5.85 -3.51
C HIS A 160 -25.80 4.78 -4.60
N LEU A 161 -26.02 5.17 -5.86
CA LEU A 161 -25.92 4.25 -6.98
C LEU A 161 -24.51 3.64 -7.02
N SER A 162 -24.41 2.32 -7.16
CA SER A 162 -23.15 1.66 -7.49
C SER A 162 -22.72 2.03 -8.91
N VAL A 163 -21.68 2.84 -9.01
CA VAL A 163 -21.07 3.29 -10.27
C VAL A 163 -19.87 2.42 -10.58
N THR A 164 -19.81 1.90 -11.80
CA THR A 164 -18.62 1.26 -12.34
C THR A 164 -17.78 2.31 -13.04
N VAL A 165 -16.49 2.38 -12.71
CA VAL A 165 -15.51 3.24 -13.34
C VAL A 165 -14.51 2.36 -14.08
N ALA A 166 -14.31 2.63 -15.36
CA ALA A 166 -13.32 1.96 -16.20
C ALA A 166 -12.17 2.93 -16.51
N ILE A 167 -10.93 2.50 -16.29
CA ILE A 167 -9.70 3.21 -16.66
C ILE A 167 -8.77 2.19 -17.32
N GLY A 168 -8.58 2.30 -18.64
CA GLY A 168 -7.66 1.45 -19.38
C GLY A 168 -8.14 1.15 -20.81
N ILE A 169 -7.84 -0.05 -21.30
CA ILE A 169 -8.15 -0.52 -22.66
C ILE A 169 -9.65 -0.55 -22.96
N TYR A 170 -10.48 -0.73 -21.94
CA TYR A 170 -11.94 -0.76 -22.07
C TYR A 170 -12.56 0.64 -22.20
N GLY A 171 -11.79 1.68 -21.93
CA GLY A 171 -12.19 3.07 -22.01
C GLY A 171 -11.92 3.84 -20.72
N ARG A 172 -12.39 5.09 -20.70
CA ARG A 172 -12.28 6.01 -19.58
C ARG A 172 -13.67 6.58 -19.30
N TYR A 173 -14.49 5.84 -18.57
CA TYR A 173 -15.88 6.22 -18.30
C TYR A 173 -16.37 5.78 -16.92
N SER A 174 -17.46 6.40 -16.49
CA SER A 174 -18.32 5.95 -15.40
C SER A 174 -19.64 5.43 -15.97
N ALA A 175 -20.23 4.41 -15.35
CA ALA A 175 -21.42 3.73 -15.87
C ALA A 175 -22.27 3.11 -14.76
N HIS A 176 -23.52 2.79 -15.10
CA HIS A 176 -24.35 1.91 -14.29
C HIS A 176 -24.14 0.48 -14.80
N ARG A 177 -23.76 -0.44 -13.93
CA ARG A 177 -23.63 -1.86 -14.26
C ARG A 177 -24.99 -2.54 -14.26
N ASP A 178 -25.48 -2.88 -15.44
CA ASP A 178 -26.61 -3.78 -15.63
C ASP A 178 -26.10 -5.23 -15.69
N TRP A 179 -26.86 -6.16 -15.10
CA TRP A 179 -26.47 -7.56 -15.05
C TRP A 179 -26.45 -8.22 -16.43
N ASP A 180 -27.42 -7.91 -17.28
CA ASP A 180 -27.59 -8.56 -18.59
C ASP A 180 -26.93 -7.77 -19.71
N GLN A 181 -26.91 -6.43 -19.60
CA GLN A 181 -26.42 -5.52 -20.65
C GLN A 181 -25.02 -4.96 -20.38
N GLY A 182 -24.43 -5.25 -19.21
CA GLY A 182 -23.15 -4.70 -18.81
C GLY A 182 -23.22 -3.20 -18.54
N ASP A 183 -22.19 -2.45 -18.93
CA ASP A 183 -22.05 -1.04 -18.59
C ASP A 183 -22.91 -0.14 -19.48
N ILE A 184 -24.05 0.30 -18.93
CA ILE A 184 -25.02 1.18 -19.58
C ILE A 184 -24.89 2.63 -19.07
N ARG A 185 -25.47 3.57 -19.82
CA ARG A 185 -25.50 5.02 -19.50
C ARG A 185 -24.11 5.62 -19.23
N ARG A 186 -23.12 5.22 -20.04
CA ARG A 186 -21.73 5.66 -19.87
C ARG A 186 -21.59 7.18 -19.91
N ARG A 187 -20.73 7.71 -19.05
CA ARG A 187 -20.31 9.11 -18.97
C ARG A 187 -18.79 9.18 -19.05
N PRO A 188 -18.22 10.07 -19.88
CA PRO A 188 -16.76 10.19 -19.98
C PRO A 188 -16.18 10.65 -18.63
N LEU A 189 -15.00 10.13 -18.28
CA LEU A 189 -14.24 10.67 -17.16
C LEU A 189 -13.58 12.00 -17.53
N GLN A 190 -13.34 12.83 -16.52
CA GLN A 190 -12.54 14.03 -16.65
C GLN A 190 -11.18 13.75 -15.99
N GLN A 191 -10.12 13.80 -16.78
CA GLN A 191 -8.76 13.70 -16.26
C GLN A 191 -8.46 14.89 -15.35
N ALA A 192 -7.79 14.65 -14.22
CA ALA A 192 -7.22 15.71 -13.42
C ALA A 192 -6.04 16.36 -14.17
N ASP A 193 -5.90 17.68 -14.06
CA ASP A 193 -4.64 18.33 -14.37
C ASP A 193 -3.63 17.92 -13.28
N PRO A 194 -2.41 17.45 -13.63
CA PRO A 194 -1.39 17.14 -12.64
C PRO A 194 -1.10 18.26 -11.64
N SER A 195 -1.28 19.53 -12.04
CA SER A 195 -1.10 20.69 -11.17
C SER A 195 -2.24 20.94 -10.17
N ASP A 196 -3.39 20.28 -10.37
CA ASP A 196 -4.53 20.32 -9.47
C ASP A 196 -4.51 19.17 -8.44
N LEU A 197 -3.59 18.21 -8.56
CA LEU A 197 -3.43 17.14 -7.58
C LEU A 197 -2.84 17.69 -6.28
N ASP A 198 -3.30 17.16 -5.14
CA ASP A 198 -2.78 17.50 -3.82
C ASP A 198 -2.55 16.25 -2.95
N GLY A 199 -1.92 16.46 -1.78
CA GLY A 199 -1.67 15.43 -0.77
C GLY A 199 -1.14 14.10 -1.34
N LEU A 200 -1.88 13.02 -1.07
CA LEU A 200 -1.54 11.68 -1.53
C LEU A 200 -1.48 11.57 -3.06
N ALA A 201 -2.45 12.17 -3.76
CA ALA A 201 -2.54 12.07 -5.22
C ALA A 201 -1.35 12.76 -5.91
N ALA A 202 -0.98 13.95 -5.43
CA ALA A 202 0.22 14.65 -5.88
C ALA A 202 1.48 13.82 -5.62
N TRP A 203 1.65 13.31 -4.40
CA TRP A 203 2.81 12.49 -4.04
C TRP A 203 2.92 11.24 -4.93
N MET A 204 1.81 10.52 -5.15
CA MET A 204 1.78 9.34 -6.02
C MET A 204 2.19 9.70 -7.45
N HIS A 205 1.62 10.78 -8.00
CA HIS A 205 1.91 11.22 -9.36
C HIS A 205 3.38 11.64 -9.52
N GLU A 206 3.88 12.53 -8.66
CA GLU A 206 5.25 13.03 -8.69
C GLU A 206 6.27 11.90 -8.53
N THR A 207 6.02 10.98 -7.59
CA THR A 207 6.90 9.82 -7.38
C THR A 207 6.89 8.90 -8.59
N ALA A 208 5.73 8.60 -9.18
CA ALA A 208 5.64 7.81 -10.40
C ALA A 208 6.39 8.46 -11.57
N CYS A 209 6.28 9.78 -11.73
CA CYS A 209 7.06 10.53 -12.72
C CYS A 209 8.57 10.44 -12.46
N GLY A 210 9.01 10.64 -11.21
CA GLY A 210 10.42 10.56 -10.83
C GLY A 210 11.04 9.19 -11.07
N LEU A 211 10.24 8.12 -10.89
CA LEU A 211 10.64 6.74 -11.15
C LEU A 211 10.53 6.34 -12.64
N GLY A 212 9.99 7.20 -13.50
CA GLY A 212 9.78 6.92 -14.92
C GLY A 212 8.61 5.98 -15.22
N PHE A 213 7.69 5.77 -14.28
CA PHE A 213 6.49 4.96 -14.46
C PHE A 213 5.39 5.75 -15.17
N VAL A 214 5.56 5.95 -16.49
CA VAL A 214 4.68 6.79 -17.32
C VAL A 214 3.20 6.36 -17.25
N GLN A 215 2.92 5.05 -17.39
CA GLN A 215 1.55 4.53 -17.35
C GLN A 215 0.90 4.71 -15.98
N LEU A 216 1.65 4.52 -14.90
CA LEU A 216 1.19 4.78 -13.53
C LEU A 216 0.88 6.27 -13.34
N ALA A 217 1.78 7.16 -13.74
CA ALA A 217 1.58 8.60 -13.63
C ALA A 217 0.33 9.07 -14.40
N GLU A 218 0.14 8.60 -15.63
CA GLU A 218 -1.08 8.89 -16.40
C GLU A 218 -2.31 8.30 -15.70
N GLY A 219 -2.27 7.04 -15.28
CA GLY A 219 -3.38 6.38 -14.59
C GLY A 219 -3.82 7.11 -13.31
N ILE A 220 -2.87 7.65 -12.54
CA ILE A 220 -3.15 8.47 -11.35
C ILE A 220 -3.98 9.70 -11.70
N THR A 221 -3.72 10.38 -12.82
CA THR A 221 -4.53 11.54 -13.24
C THR A 221 -5.96 11.18 -13.63
N TRP A 222 -6.20 9.93 -14.07
CA TRP A 222 -7.56 9.42 -14.31
C TRP A 222 -8.23 8.99 -13.00
N LEU A 223 -7.48 8.31 -12.15
CA LEU A 223 -7.94 7.81 -10.86
C LEU A 223 -8.31 8.94 -9.88
N PHE A 224 -7.52 10.00 -9.84
CA PHE A 224 -7.84 11.21 -9.06
C PHE A 224 -8.50 12.29 -9.91
N GLY A 225 -8.95 11.92 -11.12
CA GLY A 225 -9.88 12.68 -11.93
C GLY A 225 -11.32 12.56 -11.44
N ARG A 226 -12.25 13.12 -12.21
CA ARG A 226 -13.68 13.16 -11.87
C ARG A 226 -14.51 12.18 -12.67
N ALA A 227 -15.40 11.48 -11.97
CA ALA A 227 -16.51 10.74 -12.55
C ALA A 227 -17.82 11.53 -12.41
N GLU A 228 -18.79 11.26 -13.31
CA GLU A 228 -20.15 11.77 -13.23
C GLU A 228 -21.10 10.60 -12.97
N CYS A 229 -21.96 10.72 -11.95
CA CYS A 229 -22.98 9.70 -11.70
C CYS A 229 -23.96 9.60 -12.88
N PRO A 230 -24.16 8.42 -13.49
CA PRO A 230 -25.04 8.25 -14.65
C PRO A 230 -26.53 8.42 -14.33
N GLU A 231 -26.92 8.48 -13.05
CA GLU A 231 -28.31 8.68 -12.61
C GLU A 231 -28.60 10.12 -12.18
N CYS A 232 -27.78 10.68 -11.29
CA CYS A 232 -28.04 12.01 -10.72
C CYS A 232 -27.10 13.11 -11.19
N ALA A 233 -26.16 12.80 -12.08
CA ALA A 233 -25.16 13.72 -12.64
C ALA A 233 -24.24 14.43 -11.60
N SER A 234 -24.24 14.00 -10.33
CA SER A 234 -23.27 14.49 -9.35
C SER A 234 -21.86 14.07 -9.76
N THR A 235 -20.89 14.98 -9.59
CA THR A 235 -19.48 14.70 -9.87
C THR A 235 -18.70 14.46 -8.59
N PHE A 236 -17.72 13.57 -8.64
CA PHE A 236 -16.87 13.21 -7.50
C PHE A 236 -15.50 12.72 -7.99
N VAL A 237 -14.49 12.78 -7.12
CA VAL A 237 -13.15 12.24 -7.38
C VAL A 237 -13.18 10.73 -7.16
N ILE A 238 -12.73 9.95 -8.14
CA ILE A 238 -12.86 8.48 -8.10
C ILE A 238 -12.02 7.90 -6.97
N GLY A 239 -10.75 8.31 -6.87
CA GLY A 239 -9.82 7.87 -5.85
C GLY A 239 -10.34 8.17 -4.44
N ASP A 240 -10.79 9.39 -4.18
CA ASP A 240 -11.32 9.77 -2.86
C ASP A 240 -12.54 8.94 -2.47
N GLN A 241 -13.46 8.71 -3.41
CA GLN A 241 -14.66 7.90 -3.15
C GLN A 241 -14.29 6.42 -2.93
N TYR A 242 -13.38 5.89 -3.74
CA TYR A 242 -12.90 4.52 -3.60
C TYR A 242 -12.19 4.32 -2.25
N ALA A 243 -11.33 5.26 -1.87
CA ALA A 243 -10.69 5.25 -0.57
C ALA A 243 -11.70 5.38 0.57
N ALA A 244 -12.69 6.27 0.48
CA ALA A 244 -13.72 6.41 1.52
C ALA A 244 -14.52 5.11 1.77
N GLU A 245 -14.67 4.27 0.76
CA GLU A 245 -15.42 3.00 0.84
C GLU A 245 -14.55 1.79 1.21
N ASN A 246 -13.25 1.82 0.89
CA ASN A 246 -12.35 0.66 1.00
C ASN A 246 -11.21 0.86 2.00
N GLU A 247 -10.88 2.10 2.39
CA GLU A 247 -10.00 2.35 3.52
C GLU A 247 -10.68 1.86 4.79
N PRO A 248 -9.99 1.06 5.61
CA PRO A 248 -10.47 0.70 6.93
C PRO A 248 -10.89 1.96 7.68
N HIS A 249 -12.10 1.98 8.24
CA HIS A 249 -12.56 3.12 9.01
C HIS A 249 -11.59 3.37 10.18
N HIS A 250 -10.81 4.44 10.05
CA HIS A 250 -9.83 4.84 11.03
C HIS A 250 -10.58 5.26 12.30
N SER A 251 -10.54 4.44 13.35
CA SER A 251 -10.78 4.98 14.68
C SER A 251 -9.73 6.06 14.94
N PRO A 252 -10.07 7.23 15.51
CA PRO A 252 -9.07 8.18 15.97
C PRO A 252 -8.09 7.57 17.00
N ASP A 253 -8.44 6.44 17.60
CA ASP A 253 -7.58 5.64 18.49
C ASP A 253 -6.83 4.50 17.78
N GLY A 254 -6.88 4.44 16.45
CA GLY A 254 -6.22 3.43 15.62
C GLY A 254 -4.69 3.42 15.79
N PRO A 255 -4.04 2.26 15.58
CA PRO A 255 -2.62 2.10 15.89
C PRO A 255 -1.68 2.88 14.96
N VAL A 256 -2.16 3.28 13.77
CA VAL A 256 -1.46 4.14 12.82
C VAL A 256 -2.36 5.33 12.49
N PRO A 257 -1.95 6.57 12.82
CA PRO A 257 -2.71 7.75 12.41
C PRO A 257 -2.66 7.89 10.88
N ALA A 258 -3.76 8.37 10.27
CA ALA A 258 -3.80 8.68 8.86
C ALA A 258 -2.60 9.58 8.50
N GLY A 259 -1.83 9.16 7.49
CA GLY A 259 -0.60 9.84 7.11
C GLY A 259 -0.84 11.31 6.77
N GLY A 260 -0.02 12.18 7.36
CA GLY A 260 0.22 13.50 6.77
C GLY A 260 0.96 13.28 5.44
N TRP A 261 0.24 13.49 4.36
CA TRP A 261 0.74 13.56 2.99
C TRP A 261 0.92 15.02 2.62
#